data_AF-A0A524PMN1-F1
#
_entry.id   AF-A0A524PMN1-F1
#
_cell.length_a   1.000
_cell.length_b   1.000
_cell.length_c   1.000
_cell.angle_alpha   90.00
_cell.angle_beta   90.00
_cell.angle_gamma   90.00
#
_symmetry.space_group_name_H-M   'P 1'
#
loop_
_entity.id
_entity.type
_entity.pdbx_description
1 polymer ?
#
loop_
_entity_poly.entity_id
_entity_poly.type
_entity_poly.pdbx_seq_one_letter_code
_entity_poly.pdbx_strand_id
1 'polypeptide(L)'
;MEKYVESLLCIHWFIFKLIFYQQKGAGMPSLSVNSIPSFFGVVALLAGSFLILTGLGIVKIEKITVTPGKLTWGFGILLSIVGIVLLWPEIQSYLSNGNAPAPTSTAIVLESTEASQQDQQGECGILKLDAIHPPTFLENEPTQYKLMGSGFCNGTAIVISTSARVGSSPQSINSQPSEVSSDGTWLTVYINPVPEPDQDGAYLTVENPGGNTASLYVDYQR
;
A
#
# COMPACT_ATOMS: atom_id res chain seq x y z
N MET A 1 28.05 -19.07 30.49
CA MET A 1 26.67 -18.73 30.08
C MET A 1 26.53 -17.27 29.68
N GLU A 2 27.17 -16.31 30.37
CA GLU A 2 27.09 -14.88 30.02
C GLU A 2 27.38 -14.56 28.54
N LYS A 3 28.44 -15.12 27.94
CA LYS A 3 28.78 -14.85 26.53
C LYS A 3 27.69 -15.27 25.51
N TYR A 4 26.86 -16.25 25.85
CA TYR A 4 25.76 -16.69 24.97
C TYR A 4 24.55 -15.76 25.06
N VAL A 5 24.32 -15.16 26.22
CA VAL A 5 23.18 -14.24 26.46
C VAL A 5 23.40 -12.94 25.70
N GLU A 6 24.62 -12.40 25.69
CA GLU A 6 24.95 -11.17 24.96
C GLU A 6 24.82 -11.36 23.43
N SER A 7 25.28 -12.50 22.91
CA SER A 7 25.16 -12.81 21.48
C SER A 7 23.69 -12.93 21.05
N LEU A 8 22.85 -13.57 21.88
CA LEU A 8 21.42 -13.71 21.58
C LEU A 8 20.67 -12.37 21.62
N LEU A 9 21.00 -11.50 22.58
CA LEU A 9 20.46 -10.15 22.68
C LEU A 9 20.87 -9.29 21.48
N CYS A 10 22.13 -9.41 21.01
CA CYS A 10 22.59 -8.71 19.83
C CYS A 10 21.84 -9.14 18.56
N ILE A 11 21.59 -10.44 18.39
CA ILE A 11 20.82 -10.96 17.25
C ILE A 11 19.36 -10.49 17.31
N HIS A 12 18.74 -10.53 18.49
CA HIS A 12 17.35 -10.10 18.64
C HIS A 12 17.19 -8.59 18.42
N TRP A 13 18.13 -7.79 18.93
CA TRP A 13 18.17 -6.35 18.70
C TRP A 13 18.44 -6.01 17.23
N PHE A 14 19.29 -6.78 16.56
CA PHE A 14 19.55 -6.62 15.13
C PHE A 14 18.29 -6.93 14.29
N ILE A 15 17.58 -8.03 14.59
CA ILE A 15 16.31 -8.37 13.92
C ILE A 15 15.25 -7.30 14.18
N PHE A 16 15.11 -6.84 15.42
CA PHE A 16 14.16 -5.80 15.78
C PHE A 16 14.47 -4.49 15.07
N LYS A 17 15.75 -4.09 15.05
CA LYS A 17 16.20 -2.90 14.33
C LYS A 17 16.04 -3.07 12.83
N LEU A 18 16.27 -4.25 12.25
CA LEU A 18 16.07 -4.51 10.82
C LEU A 18 14.58 -4.37 10.45
N ILE A 19 13.68 -4.92 11.27
CA ILE A 19 12.23 -4.79 11.08
C ILE A 19 11.80 -3.31 11.21
N PHE A 20 12.31 -2.58 12.20
CA PHE A 20 11.97 -1.16 12.40
C PHE A 20 12.65 -0.20 11.42
N TYR A 21 13.85 -0.50 10.94
CA TYR A 21 14.57 0.36 10.00
C TYR A 21 13.92 0.34 8.62
N GLN A 22 13.28 -0.77 8.25
CA GLN A 22 12.42 -0.85 7.06
C GLN A 22 11.15 0.01 7.19
N GLN A 23 10.75 0.45 8.40
CA GLN A 23 9.52 1.22 8.61
C GLN A 23 9.66 2.74 8.46
N LYS A 24 10.88 3.29 8.34
CA LYS A 24 11.09 4.75 8.51
C LYS A 24 11.23 5.57 7.21
N GLY A 25 11.12 4.97 6.02
CA GLY A 25 11.42 5.67 4.76
C GLY A 25 10.50 5.41 3.56
N ALA A 26 9.55 4.48 3.65
CA ALA A 26 8.58 4.21 2.60
C ALA A 26 7.21 4.10 3.26
N GLY A 27 6.17 4.73 2.68
CA GLY A 27 4.80 4.56 3.14
C GLY A 27 4.52 3.08 3.37
N MET A 28 4.22 2.71 4.62
CA MET A 28 4.20 1.30 4.98
C MET A 28 3.14 0.58 4.13
N PRO A 29 3.49 -0.50 3.42
CA PRO A 29 2.47 -1.40 2.95
C PRO A 29 1.74 -1.90 4.19
N SER A 30 0.48 -1.55 4.34
CA SER A 30 -0.35 -2.12 5.39
C SER A 30 -0.34 -3.63 5.16
N LEU A 31 0.26 -4.40 6.08
CA LEU A 31 0.14 -5.85 6.10
C LEU A 31 -1.29 -6.16 6.52
N SER A 32 -2.18 -6.08 5.56
CA SER A 32 -3.59 -6.36 5.73
C SER A 32 -3.71 -7.86 5.97
N VAL A 33 -4.02 -8.23 7.22
CA VAL A 33 -4.25 -9.62 7.62
C VAL A 33 -5.62 -10.03 7.10
N ASN A 34 -5.67 -10.46 5.84
CA ASN A 34 -6.93 -10.67 5.12
C ASN A 34 -7.49 -12.08 5.32
N SER A 35 -6.74 -12.97 5.95
CA SER A 35 -7.08 -14.37 6.12
C SER A 35 -7.12 -14.75 7.60
N ILE A 36 -8.17 -15.48 8.00
CA ILE A 36 -8.30 -16.00 9.36
C ILE A 36 -7.05 -16.82 9.80
N PRO A 37 -6.47 -17.69 8.95
CA PRO A 37 -5.25 -18.43 9.31
C PRO A 37 -4.03 -17.54 9.58
N SER A 38 -3.85 -16.45 8.84
CA SER A 38 -2.72 -15.55 9.05
C SER A 38 -2.85 -14.79 10.37
N PHE A 39 -4.07 -14.41 10.77
CA PHE A 39 -4.32 -13.84 12.10
C PHE A 39 -3.89 -14.79 13.22
N PHE A 40 -4.29 -16.07 13.14
CA PHE A 40 -3.84 -17.09 14.10
C PHE A 40 -2.32 -17.29 14.06
N GLY A 41 -1.70 -17.20 12.89
CA GLY A 41 -0.25 -17.25 12.72
C GLY A 41 0.46 -16.13 13.48
N VAL A 42 0.02 -14.88 13.33
CA VAL A 42 0.58 -13.73 14.06
C VAL A 42 0.40 -13.88 15.57
N VAL A 43 -0.79 -14.24 16.03
CA VAL A 43 -1.07 -14.44 17.47
C VAL A 43 -0.21 -15.56 18.05
N ALA A 44 -0.07 -16.69 17.33
CA ALA A 44 0.78 -17.80 17.74
C ALA A 44 2.26 -17.40 17.82
N LEU A 45 2.75 -16.60 16.87
CA LEU A 45 4.13 -16.13 16.84
C LEU A 45 4.42 -15.15 18.00
N LEU A 46 3.49 -14.23 18.29
CA LEU A 46 3.59 -13.32 19.44
C LEU A 46 3.58 -14.08 20.77
N ALA A 47 2.64 -15.02 20.95
CA ALA A 47 2.56 -15.86 22.14
C ALA A 47 3.80 -16.75 22.30
N GLY A 48 4.29 -17.34 21.20
CA GLY A 48 5.48 -18.17 21.18
C GLY A 48 6.74 -17.40 21.57
N SER A 49 6.89 -16.20 21.01
CA SER A 49 7.98 -15.27 21.33
C SER A 49 7.94 -14.89 22.82
N PHE A 50 6.77 -14.57 23.35
CA PHE A 50 6.59 -14.27 24.77
C PHE A 50 6.97 -15.46 25.68
N LEU A 51 6.59 -16.68 25.31
CA LEU A 51 6.95 -17.91 26.04
C LEU A 51 8.46 -18.17 26.03
N ILE A 52 9.13 -17.88 24.91
CA ILE A 52 10.59 -17.99 24.82
C ILE A 52 11.25 -16.97 25.76
N LEU A 53 10.80 -15.71 25.76
CA LEU A 53 11.34 -14.65 26.62
C LEU A 53 11.12 -14.92 28.11
N THR A 54 9.96 -15.42 28.47
CA THR A 54 9.64 -15.82 29.86
C THR A 54 10.40 -17.07 30.29
N GLY A 55 10.56 -18.06 29.40
CA GLY A 55 11.38 -19.24 29.64
C GLY A 55 12.86 -18.92 29.85
N LEU A 56 13.36 -17.85 29.22
CA LEU A 56 14.72 -17.33 29.44
C LEU A 56 14.88 -16.58 30.77
N GLY A 57 13.78 -16.30 31.50
CA GLY A 57 13.82 -15.58 32.77
C GLY A 57 14.17 -14.09 32.63
N ILE A 58 14.07 -13.52 31.42
CA ILE A 58 14.36 -12.11 31.14
C ILE A 58 13.28 -11.20 31.76
N VAL A 59 12.03 -11.68 31.78
CA VAL A 59 10.89 -10.94 32.33
C VAL A 59 10.55 -11.50 33.73
N LYS A 60 11.05 -10.87 34.79
CA LYS A 60 10.59 -11.14 36.16
C LYS A 60 9.31 -10.37 36.43
N ILE A 61 8.18 -11.05 36.36
CA ILE A 61 6.89 -10.50 36.80
C ILE A 61 6.78 -10.77 38.30
N GLU A 62 6.96 -9.74 39.14
CA GLU A 62 6.97 -9.87 40.60
C GLU A 62 5.68 -10.43 41.22
N LYS A 63 4.57 -10.47 40.47
CA LYS A 63 3.25 -10.82 41.03
C LYS A 63 2.54 -12.01 40.39
N ILE A 64 3.12 -12.64 39.35
CA ILE A 64 2.60 -13.87 38.76
C ILE A 64 3.79 -14.80 38.51
N THR A 65 4.06 -15.69 39.46
CA THR A 65 5.10 -16.71 39.34
C THR A 65 4.69 -17.76 38.31
N VAL A 66 4.97 -17.49 37.05
CA VAL A 66 5.11 -18.55 36.05
C VAL A 66 6.44 -19.23 36.37
N THR A 67 6.41 -20.48 36.83
CA THR A 67 7.63 -21.23 37.15
C THR A 67 8.44 -21.42 35.86
N PRO A 68 9.61 -20.78 35.71
CA PRO A 68 10.40 -20.93 34.49
C PRO A 68 10.89 -22.39 34.42
N GLY A 69 10.62 -23.06 33.29
CA GLY A 69 10.93 -24.48 33.14
C GLY A 69 11.35 -24.82 31.71
N LYS A 70 12.08 -25.93 31.55
CA LYS A 70 12.50 -26.44 30.22
C LYS A 70 11.31 -26.67 29.28
N LEU A 71 10.14 -26.95 29.86
CA LEU A 71 8.91 -27.24 29.13
C LEU A 71 8.30 -25.96 28.52
N THR A 72 8.40 -24.80 29.19
CA THR A 72 7.86 -23.54 28.65
C THR A 72 8.64 -23.08 27.41
N TRP A 73 9.96 -23.29 27.41
CA TRP A 73 10.81 -23.01 26.24
C TRP A 73 10.47 -23.90 25.04
N GLY A 74 10.32 -25.22 25.28
CA GLY A 74 9.93 -26.15 24.23
C GLY A 74 8.58 -25.81 23.61
N PHE A 75 7.61 -25.43 24.44
CA PHE A 75 6.29 -25.01 23.97
C PHE A 75 6.34 -23.69 23.18
N GLY A 76 7.15 -22.72 23.61
CA GLY A 76 7.33 -21.46 22.90
C GLY A 76 7.94 -21.64 21.50
N ILE A 77 8.92 -22.53 21.35
CA ILE A 77 9.51 -22.84 20.04
C ILE A 77 8.50 -23.55 19.14
N LEU A 78 7.81 -24.56 19.66
CA LEU A 78 6.80 -25.28 18.90
C LEU A 78 5.71 -24.32 18.38
N LEU A 79 5.21 -23.43 19.24
CA LEU A 79 4.19 -22.45 18.89
C LEU A 79 4.70 -21.43 17.85
N SER A 80 5.97 -21.03 17.95
CA SER A 80 6.60 -20.13 16.97
C SER A 80 6.74 -20.78 15.59
N ILE A 81 7.14 -22.05 15.53
CA ILE A 81 7.23 -22.82 14.27
C ILE A 81 5.84 -22.93 13.63
N VAL A 82 4.82 -23.28 14.42
CA VAL A 82 3.43 -23.35 13.93
C VAL A 82 2.97 -21.99 13.39
N GLY A 83 3.27 -20.90 14.10
CA GLY A 83 2.95 -19.54 13.65
C GLY A 83 3.60 -19.19 12.29
N ILE A 84 4.88 -19.54 12.10
CA ILE A 84 5.59 -19.33 10.84
C ILE A 84 5.00 -20.17 9.70
N VAL A 85 4.68 -21.44 9.96
CA VAL A 85 4.07 -22.32 8.93
C VAL A 85 2.71 -21.80 8.48
N LEU A 86 1.89 -21.26 9.40
CA LEU A 86 0.60 -20.65 9.06
C LEU A 86 0.75 -19.35 8.26
N LEU A 87 1.84 -18.60 8.47
CA LEU A 87 2.14 -17.39 7.72
C LEU A 87 2.82 -17.65 6.38
N TRP A 88 3.28 -18.89 6.14
CA TRP A 88 4.05 -19.23 4.93
C TRP A 88 3.34 -18.90 3.60
N PRO A 89 2.03 -19.18 3.42
CA PRO A 89 1.34 -18.86 2.17
C PRO A 89 1.28 -17.35 1.90
N GLU A 90 1.10 -16.54 2.95
CA GLU A 90 1.09 -15.08 2.84
C GLU A 90 2.49 -14.55 2.51
N ILE A 91 3.54 -15.08 3.15
CA ILE A 91 4.92 -14.68 2.83
C ILE A 91 5.23 -14.98 1.36
N GLN A 92 4.78 -16.12 0.82
CA GLN A 92 4.94 -16.44 -0.59
C GLN A 92 4.19 -15.48 -1.52
N SER A 93 3.00 -15.01 -1.14
CA SER A 93 2.25 -14.04 -1.94
C SER A 93 2.99 -12.71 -2.00
N TYR A 94 3.54 -12.22 -0.89
CA TYR A 94 4.38 -11.01 -0.88
C TYR A 94 5.67 -11.16 -1.68
N LEU A 95 6.36 -12.30 -1.56
CA LEU A 95 7.60 -12.55 -2.29
C LEU A 95 7.37 -12.72 -3.80
N SER A 96 6.26 -13.35 -4.21
CA SER A 96 5.90 -13.49 -5.62
C SER A 96 5.40 -12.17 -6.23
N ASN A 97 4.77 -11.32 -5.41
CA ASN A 97 4.28 -10.00 -5.79
C ASN A 97 5.33 -8.89 -5.59
N GLY A 98 6.63 -9.25 -5.53
CA GLY A 98 7.74 -8.29 -5.52
C GLY A 98 7.84 -7.42 -6.78
N ASN A 99 7.06 -7.74 -7.82
CA ASN A 99 6.63 -6.77 -8.83
C ASN A 99 5.41 -6.04 -8.25
N ALA A 100 5.61 -4.77 -7.88
CA ALA A 100 4.63 -3.90 -7.23
C ALA A 100 3.16 -4.26 -7.56
N PRO A 101 2.30 -4.47 -6.56
CA PRO A 101 0.93 -4.86 -6.80
C PRO A 101 0.21 -3.77 -7.59
N ALA A 102 -0.21 -4.10 -8.81
CA ALA A 102 -1.35 -3.44 -9.40
C ALA A 102 -2.53 -3.59 -8.42
N PRO A 103 -3.29 -2.52 -8.14
CA PRO A 103 -4.36 -2.57 -7.16
C PRO A 103 -5.40 -3.61 -7.59
N THR A 104 -5.53 -4.68 -6.81
CA THR A 104 -6.61 -5.67 -6.96
C THR A 104 -7.92 -5.01 -6.51
N SER A 105 -8.56 -4.28 -7.43
CA SER A 105 -9.96 -3.93 -7.30
C SER A 105 -10.76 -5.22 -7.23
N THR A 106 -11.46 -5.42 -6.12
CA THR A 106 -12.46 -6.47 -5.96
C THR A 106 -13.58 -6.23 -6.96
N ALA A 107 -13.43 -6.78 -8.17
CA ALA A 107 -14.48 -6.83 -9.17
C ALA A 107 -15.54 -7.82 -8.65
N ILE A 108 -16.61 -7.28 -8.09
CA ILE A 108 -17.88 -7.99 -7.96
C ILE A 108 -18.32 -8.26 -9.41
N VAL A 109 -18.12 -9.51 -9.84
CA VAL A 109 -18.68 -10.02 -11.10
C VAL A 109 -20.19 -10.11 -10.90
N LEU A 110 -20.89 -9.04 -11.26
CA LEU A 110 -22.27 -9.14 -11.68
C LEU A 110 -22.27 -9.10 -13.21
N GLU A 111 -22.40 -10.29 -13.75
CA GLU A 111 -22.75 -10.60 -15.12
C GLU A 111 -23.97 -9.76 -15.55
N SER A 112 -23.73 -8.81 -16.45
CA SER A 112 -24.78 -8.27 -17.30
C SER A 112 -24.18 -7.94 -18.66
N THR A 113 -24.46 -8.85 -19.59
CA THR A 113 -24.63 -8.64 -21.02
C THR A 113 -24.77 -7.17 -21.41
N GLU A 114 -23.83 -6.65 -22.21
CA GLU A 114 -24.18 -5.90 -23.42
C GLU A 114 -23.01 -5.76 -24.39
N ALA A 115 -23.38 -5.82 -25.66
CA ALA A 115 -22.52 -5.92 -26.83
C ALA A 115 -21.78 -4.62 -27.15
N SER A 116 -20.59 -4.78 -27.74
CA SER A 116 -19.94 -3.84 -28.66
C SER A 116 -19.36 -2.52 -28.12
N GLN A 117 -18.12 -2.59 -27.63
CA GLN A 117 -17.09 -1.58 -27.94
C GLN A 117 -15.75 -2.28 -28.23
N GLN A 118 -15.64 -2.84 -29.44
CA GLN A 118 -14.35 -3.19 -30.04
C GLN A 118 -13.78 -1.96 -30.76
N ASP A 119 -12.50 -1.70 -30.50
CA ASP A 119 -11.55 -0.97 -31.36
C ASP A 119 -11.85 0.49 -31.69
N GLN A 120 -11.75 1.34 -30.67
CA GLN A 120 -11.06 2.63 -30.83
C GLN A 120 -10.04 2.81 -29.70
N GLN A 121 -9.15 1.83 -29.57
CA GLN A 121 -7.95 1.93 -28.75
C GLN A 121 -6.92 2.76 -29.54
N GLY A 122 -7.21 4.07 -29.69
CA GLY A 122 -6.32 5.00 -30.36
C GLY A 122 -4.94 4.98 -29.71
N GLU A 123 -3.89 4.85 -30.52
CA GLU A 123 -2.51 4.92 -30.04
C GLU A 123 -2.33 6.21 -29.23
N CYS A 124 -1.91 6.07 -27.97
CA CYS A 124 -1.64 7.22 -27.12
C CYS A 124 -0.46 8.00 -27.73
N GLY A 125 -0.62 9.32 -27.89
CA GLY A 125 0.45 10.18 -28.43
C GLY A 125 1.59 10.44 -27.44
N ILE A 126 2.50 11.34 -27.81
CA ILE A 126 3.56 11.84 -26.91
C ILE A 126 2.89 12.61 -25.77
N LEU A 127 3.03 12.10 -24.55
CA LEU A 127 2.37 12.63 -23.37
C LEU A 127 2.99 13.97 -22.95
N LYS A 128 2.16 15.00 -22.83
CA LYS A 128 2.49 16.30 -22.23
C LYS A 128 1.32 16.75 -21.37
N LEU A 129 1.64 17.37 -20.24
CA LEU A 129 0.68 17.93 -19.31
C LEU A 129 1.04 19.40 -19.11
N ASP A 130 0.20 20.30 -19.63
CA ASP A 130 0.51 21.73 -19.70
C ASP A 130 -0.21 22.53 -18.61
N ALA A 131 -1.47 22.19 -18.32
CA ALA A 131 -2.27 22.92 -17.34
C ALA A 131 -3.38 22.06 -16.73
N ILE A 132 -3.96 22.56 -15.62
CA ILE A 132 -5.12 22.01 -14.94
C ILE A 132 -6.15 23.12 -14.71
N HIS A 133 -7.43 22.79 -14.82
CA HIS A 133 -8.54 23.69 -14.50
C HIS A 133 -9.53 23.01 -13.55
N PRO A 134 -9.86 23.61 -12.39
CA PRO A 134 -9.27 24.83 -11.81
C PRO A 134 -7.75 24.70 -11.54
N PRO A 135 -6.99 25.82 -11.45
CA PRO A 135 -5.52 25.78 -11.34
C PRO A 135 -4.99 25.38 -9.95
N THR A 136 -5.90 25.13 -9.00
CA THR A 136 -5.60 24.79 -7.62
C THR A 136 -6.43 23.60 -7.18
N PHE A 137 -5.89 22.80 -6.28
CA PHE A 137 -6.63 21.71 -5.65
C PHE A 137 -7.57 22.24 -4.57
N LEU A 138 -8.87 22.01 -4.74
CA LEU A 138 -9.89 22.21 -3.73
C LEU A 138 -9.88 21.08 -2.71
N GLU A 139 -9.88 21.44 -1.44
CA GLU A 139 -9.91 20.51 -0.32
C GLU A 139 -11.35 20.05 0.01
N ASN A 140 -11.47 18.93 0.73
CA ASN A 140 -12.69 18.42 1.37
C ASN A 140 -13.77 17.81 0.47
N GLU A 141 -13.75 18.05 -0.84
CA GLU A 141 -14.73 17.46 -1.75
C GLU A 141 -14.15 16.96 -3.08
N PRO A 142 -14.66 15.83 -3.63
CA PRO A 142 -14.31 15.40 -4.98
C PRO A 142 -14.72 16.45 -6.01
N THR A 143 -13.74 17.10 -6.62
CA THR A 143 -13.93 18.12 -7.65
C THR A 143 -13.55 17.55 -9.01
N GLN A 144 -14.28 17.91 -10.06
CA GLN A 144 -13.91 17.58 -11.44
C GLN A 144 -12.83 18.55 -11.92
N TYR A 145 -11.70 18.01 -12.37
CA TYR A 145 -10.61 18.75 -12.97
C TYR A 145 -10.51 18.42 -14.45
N LYS A 146 -10.23 19.44 -15.26
CA LYS A 146 -9.87 19.28 -16.67
C LYS A 146 -8.37 19.47 -16.82
N LEU A 147 -7.67 18.41 -17.24
CA LEU A 147 -6.25 18.43 -17.56
C LEU A 147 -6.08 18.78 -19.04
N MET A 148 -5.21 19.74 -19.34
CA MET A 148 -4.91 20.21 -20.69
C MET A 148 -3.48 19.79 -21.06
N GLY A 149 -3.27 19.35 -22.30
CA GLY A 149 -1.98 18.82 -22.74
C GLY A 149 -2.06 18.15 -24.11
N SER A 150 -1.29 17.07 -24.28
CA SER A 150 -1.32 16.26 -25.50
C SER A 150 -1.01 14.80 -25.21
N GLY A 151 -1.50 13.90 -26.08
CA GLY A 151 -1.18 12.48 -26.01
C GLY A 151 -1.96 11.70 -24.96
N PHE A 152 -3.07 12.26 -24.45
CA PHE A 152 -3.99 11.52 -23.58
C PHE A 152 -4.78 10.47 -24.37
N CYS A 153 -5.16 9.39 -23.70
CA CYS A 153 -5.97 8.31 -24.25
C CYS A 153 -6.83 7.68 -23.13
N ASN A 154 -7.79 6.82 -23.48
CA ASN A 154 -8.68 6.19 -22.48
C ASN A 154 -7.93 5.36 -21.42
N GLY A 155 -6.73 4.89 -21.73
CA GLY A 155 -5.88 4.16 -20.79
C GLY A 155 -4.97 5.04 -19.94
N THR A 156 -5.01 6.36 -20.07
CA THR A 156 -4.19 7.26 -19.25
C THR A 156 -4.61 7.14 -17.78
N ALA A 157 -3.65 6.83 -16.90
CA ALA A 157 -3.83 6.81 -15.46
C ALA A 157 -3.38 8.14 -14.83
N ILE A 158 -4.04 8.54 -13.74
CA ILE A 158 -3.74 9.76 -12.98
C ILE A 158 -3.28 9.37 -11.56
N VAL A 159 -2.13 9.87 -11.15
CA VAL A 159 -1.49 9.64 -9.85
C VAL A 159 -1.14 10.97 -9.22
N ILE A 160 -1.34 11.11 -7.91
CA ILE A 160 -0.96 12.30 -7.14
C ILE A 160 0.09 11.90 -6.12
N SER A 161 1.11 12.73 -5.93
CA SER A 161 2.22 12.48 -4.99
C SER A 161 1.81 12.40 -3.52
N THR A 162 0.60 12.82 -3.18
CA THR A 162 0.03 12.84 -1.82
C THR A 162 -1.15 11.87 -1.72
N SER A 163 -1.68 11.67 -0.51
CA SER A 163 -2.89 10.88 -0.34
C SER A 163 -4.07 11.57 -1.02
N ALA A 164 -4.64 10.96 -2.05
CA ALA A 164 -5.79 11.49 -2.77
C ALA A 164 -6.69 10.37 -3.31
N ARG A 165 -7.99 10.67 -3.44
CA ARG A 165 -8.93 9.83 -4.20
C ARG A 165 -8.98 10.36 -5.62
N VAL A 166 -8.66 9.53 -6.60
CA VAL A 166 -8.65 9.88 -8.02
C VAL A 166 -9.47 8.87 -8.80
N GLY A 167 -10.38 9.34 -9.64
CA GLY A 167 -11.16 8.43 -10.48
C GLY A 167 -12.10 9.08 -11.50
N SER A 168 -12.80 8.21 -12.22
CA SER A 168 -13.73 8.57 -13.30
C SER A 168 -15.08 9.10 -12.80
N SER A 169 -15.32 9.10 -11.49
CA SER A 169 -16.52 9.62 -10.85
C SER A 169 -16.21 10.01 -9.39
N PRO A 170 -17.06 10.80 -8.71
CA PRO A 170 -16.86 11.15 -7.29
C PRO A 170 -16.75 9.95 -6.34
N GLN A 171 -17.28 8.78 -6.74
CA GLN A 171 -17.34 7.59 -5.90
C GLN A 171 -16.33 6.50 -6.31
N SER A 172 -15.72 6.58 -7.49
CA SER A 172 -14.75 5.60 -7.96
C SER A 172 -13.33 6.00 -7.57
N ILE A 173 -12.53 5.00 -7.16
CA ILE A 173 -11.09 5.13 -6.94
C ILE A 173 -10.41 4.15 -7.91
N ASN A 174 -10.28 4.57 -9.16
CA ASN A 174 -9.74 3.75 -10.24
C ASN A 174 -8.61 4.43 -11.01
N SER A 175 -8.23 5.66 -10.63
CA SER A 175 -7.18 6.44 -11.30
C SER A 175 -7.40 6.65 -12.79
N GLN A 176 -8.63 6.50 -13.29
CA GLN A 176 -8.98 6.66 -14.70
C GLN A 176 -9.73 7.97 -14.95
N PRO A 177 -9.61 8.55 -16.16
CA PRO A 177 -10.38 9.73 -16.54
C PRO A 177 -11.87 9.40 -16.64
N SER A 178 -12.71 10.40 -16.41
CA SER A 178 -14.14 10.33 -16.73
C SER A 178 -14.41 10.48 -18.22
N GLU A 179 -13.58 11.29 -18.89
CA GLU A 179 -13.69 11.57 -20.32
C GLU A 179 -12.31 11.94 -20.86
N VAL A 180 -12.03 11.55 -22.10
CA VAL A 180 -10.82 11.94 -22.83
C VAL A 180 -11.25 12.51 -24.17
N SER A 181 -10.68 13.64 -24.56
CA SER A 181 -10.91 14.23 -25.88
C SER A 181 -10.49 13.26 -26.99
N SER A 182 -11.24 13.24 -28.09
CA SER A 182 -10.91 12.40 -29.24
C SER A 182 -9.55 12.70 -29.89
N ASP A 183 -9.02 13.92 -29.72
CA ASP A 183 -7.70 14.34 -30.20
C ASP A 183 -6.58 14.21 -29.14
N GLY A 184 -6.92 13.70 -27.94
CA GLY A 184 -5.98 13.54 -26.82
C GLY A 184 -5.40 14.84 -26.25
N THR A 185 -6.05 16.00 -26.48
CA THR A 185 -5.60 17.30 -25.98
C THR A 185 -6.10 17.65 -24.57
N TRP A 186 -7.11 16.96 -24.08
CA TRP A 186 -7.57 17.11 -22.70
C TRP A 186 -8.22 15.83 -22.16
N LEU A 187 -8.28 15.75 -20.84
CA LEU A 187 -9.09 14.75 -20.13
C LEU A 187 -9.76 15.37 -18.91
N THR A 188 -10.84 14.76 -18.44
CA THR A 188 -11.48 15.11 -17.17
C THR A 188 -11.32 14.00 -16.16
N VAL A 189 -11.15 14.36 -14.89
CA VAL A 189 -10.96 13.41 -13.78
C VAL A 189 -11.52 14.00 -12.49
N TYR A 190 -12.02 13.17 -11.59
CA TYR A 190 -12.40 13.60 -10.24
C TYR A 190 -11.25 13.39 -9.28
N ILE A 191 -10.90 14.42 -8.52
CA ILE A 191 -9.81 14.41 -7.55
C ILE A 191 -10.34 14.94 -6.22
N ASN A 192 -10.05 14.21 -5.14
CA ASN A 192 -10.24 14.64 -3.75
C ASN A 192 -8.92 14.46 -2.99
N PRO A 193 -8.10 15.51 -2.85
CA PRO A 193 -6.84 15.43 -2.14
C PRO A 193 -7.04 15.45 -0.62
N VAL A 194 -6.15 14.79 0.09
CA VAL A 194 -6.06 14.80 1.56
C VAL A 194 -4.69 15.39 1.92
N PRO A 195 -4.56 16.73 1.95
CA PRO A 195 -3.28 17.39 2.20
C PRO A 195 -2.78 17.11 3.62
N GLU A 196 -1.46 16.97 3.76
CA GLU A 196 -0.81 17.01 5.07
C GLU A 196 -0.69 18.47 5.56
N PRO A 197 -0.64 18.73 6.88
CA PRO A 197 -0.65 20.09 7.43
C PRO A 197 0.45 21.03 6.90
N ASP A 198 1.58 20.46 6.47
CA ASP A 198 2.77 21.20 6.04
C ASP A 198 2.96 21.18 4.51
N GLN A 199 1.94 20.77 3.74
CA GLN A 199 2.01 20.69 2.27
C GLN A 199 1.19 21.78 1.59
N ASP A 200 1.83 22.64 0.81
CA ASP A 200 1.17 23.74 0.08
C ASP A 200 0.71 23.36 -1.34
N GLY A 201 1.08 22.17 -1.81
CA GLY A 201 0.67 21.63 -3.11
C GLY A 201 1.09 20.18 -3.31
N ALA A 202 0.82 19.63 -4.49
CA ALA A 202 1.21 18.28 -4.86
C ALA A 202 1.56 18.17 -6.35
N TYR A 203 2.42 17.22 -6.70
CA TYR A 203 2.63 16.81 -8.08
C TYR A 203 1.49 15.90 -8.54
N LEU A 204 0.85 16.29 -9.64
CA LEU A 204 -0.06 15.47 -10.42
C LEU A 204 0.71 14.85 -11.58
N THR A 205 0.72 13.53 -11.65
CA THR A 205 1.38 12.76 -12.70
C THR A 205 0.34 12.01 -13.52
N VAL A 206 0.46 12.12 -14.84
CA VAL A 206 -0.30 11.33 -15.81
C VAL A 206 0.61 10.24 -16.38
N GLU A 207 0.08 9.03 -16.59
CA GLU A 207 0.81 7.88 -17.13
C GLU A 207 0.00 7.20 -18.23
N ASN A 208 0.57 7.03 -19.43
CA ASN A 208 -0.06 6.24 -20.49
C ASN A 208 0.29 4.74 -20.34
N PRO A 209 -0.50 3.81 -20.90
CA PRO A 209 -0.23 2.36 -20.83
C PRO A 209 1.15 1.92 -21.35
N GLY A 210 1.80 2.74 -22.17
CA GLY A 210 3.18 2.53 -22.63
C GLY A 210 4.28 2.97 -21.64
N GLY A 211 3.93 3.43 -20.44
CA GLY A 211 4.85 3.90 -19.40
C GLY A 211 5.35 5.34 -19.59
N ASN A 212 4.85 6.07 -20.59
CA ASN A 212 5.16 7.50 -20.74
C ASN A 212 4.48 8.28 -19.62
N THR A 213 5.22 9.16 -18.94
CA THR A 213 4.73 9.97 -17.82
C THR A 213 4.94 11.46 -18.06
N ALA A 214 4.05 12.29 -17.53
CA ALA A 214 4.22 13.74 -17.44
C ALA A 214 3.68 14.24 -16.10
N SER A 215 4.31 15.26 -15.52
CA SER A 215 3.94 15.76 -14.19
C SER A 215 3.77 17.28 -14.18
N LEU A 216 2.83 17.76 -13.37
CA LEU A 216 2.55 19.17 -13.12
C LEU A 216 2.42 19.40 -11.62
N TYR A 217 3.07 20.45 -11.10
CA TYR A 217 2.87 20.87 -9.71
C TYR A 217 1.62 21.75 -9.59
N VAL A 218 0.78 21.50 -8.59
CA VAL A 218 -0.50 22.18 -8.38
C VAL A 218 -0.62 22.57 -6.91
N ASP A 219 -0.89 23.84 -6.65
CA ASP A 219 -1.07 24.38 -5.29
C ASP A 219 -2.43 23.98 -4.70
N TYR A 220 -2.51 23.86 -3.37
CA TYR A 220 -3.78 23.72 -2.66
C TYR A 220 -4.45 25.08 -2.46
N GLN A 221 -5.78 25.11 -2.58
CA GLN A 221 -6.59 26.25 -2.20
C GLN A 221 -7.13 26.05 -0.79
N ARG A 222 -6.52 26.75 0.18
CA ARG A 222 -6.95 26.82 1.58
C ARG A 222 -7.90 27.99 1.83
#